data_AF-B0DI60-F1
#
_entry.id   AF-B0DI60-F1
#
_cell.length_a   1.000
_cell.length_b   1.000
_cell.length_c   1.000
_cell.angle_alpha   90.00
_cell.angle_beta   90.00
_cell.angle_gamma   90.00
#
_symmetry.space_group_name_H-M   'P 1'
#
loop_
_entity.id
_entity.type
_entity.pdbx_description
1 polymer ?
#
loop_
_entity_poly.entity_id
_entity_poly.type
_entity_poly.pdbx_seq_one_letter_code
_entity_poly.pdbx_strand_id
1 'polypeptide(L)'
;MFYSPNCSDTVSAPRPSPDRESNSLVIDYHNDLSSLVNDPQWWTANFGWLSFTPKRPFFGGGLLGRLADICIQEIKGKYSMAEDLINSWTKLEYIICSVIVILGGVYEIPSIGPAYPAARGYQRQHAYRSVAHREARASRDIFVLWIGLLSFLIAGADSLSQKGYEWPSLLENHLQFHPAIADLIRASDLGTFSHEVQRIGAFIYLTKDDIEKTHQPSVRWLITHNIPIWYHRPEIDGEDPTKLKRKGCLNSRGQCKACFPREIVEETMVDPLSGALKIKKGEMWLNTFTPELTYMIRCNTDVTSLMSGTVIKAVVGYITDYVTKSGLS
;
A
#
# COMPACT_ATOMS: atom_id res chain seq x y z
N MET A 1 -5.67 6.26 17.47
CA MET A 1 -4.38 5.61 17.12
C MET A 1 -4.46 4.89 15.75
N PHE A 2 -3.38 4.85 14.95
CA PHE A 2 -3.33 4.13 13.66
C PHE A 2 -2.70 2.74 13.80
N TYR A 3 -3.25 1.75 13.12
CA TYR A 3 -2.76 0.37 13.10
C TYR A 3 -2.22 0.00 11.71
N SER A 4 -1.15 -0.79 11.67
CA SER A 4 -0.63 -1.40 10.45
C SER A 4 -0.45 -2.91 10.61
N PRO A 5 -0.94 -3.73 9.66
CA PRO A 5 -0.77 -5.19 9.69
C PRO A 5 0.58 -5.66 9.17
N ASN A 6 1.34 -4.82 8.46
CA ASN A 6 2.58 -5.21 7.76
C ASN A 6 3.74 -4.22 7.96
N CYS A 7 3.62 -3.29 8.91
CA CYS A 7 4.66 -2.34 9.26
C CYS A 7 4.61 -1.98 10.74
N SER A 8 5.78 -1.82 11.37
CA SER A 8 5.89 -1.37 12.76
C SER A 8 6.23 0.13 12.89
N ASP A 9 6.39 0.83 11.76
CA ASP A 9 6.73 2.26 11.76
C ASP A 9 5.60 3.08 12.42
N THR A 10 5.98 3.92 13.38
CA THR A 10 5.07 4.88 13.99
C THR A 10 5.02 6.13 13.12
N VAL A 11 3.89 6.34 12.45
CA VAL A 11 3.71 7.44 11.48
C VAL A 11 2.67 8.43 11.97
N SER A 12 2.90 9.72 11.71
CA SER A 12 1.90 10.76 11.94
C SER A 12 1.04 10.88 10.69
N ALA A 13 -0.27 10.69 10.81
CA ALA A 13 -1.15 10.77 9.66
C ALA A 13 -1.35 12.23 9.22
N PRO A 14 -1.19 12.54 7.92
CA PRO A 14 -1.61 13.82 7.38
C PRO A 14 -3.14 13.94 7.52
N ARG A 15 -3.64 15.18 7.55
CA ARG A 15 -5.10 15.41 7.58
C ARG A 15 -5.70 14.81 6.30
N PRO A 16 -6.72 13.93 6.39
CA PRO A 16 -7.37 13.41 5.19
C PRO A 16 -7.98 14.55 4.38
N SER A 17 -7.85 14.48 3.06
CA SER A 17 -8.45 15.48 2.17
C SER A 17 -9.98 15.51 2.39
N PRO A 18 -10.59 16.69 2.57
CA PRO A 18 -12.03 16.81 2.81
C PRO A 18 -12.87 16.25 1.66
N ASP A 19 -12.33 16.23 0.45
CA ASP A 19 -13.03 15.72 -0.73
C ASP A 19 -12.90 14.19 -0.89
N ARG A 20 -11.92 13.53 -0.25
CA ARG A 20 -11.56 12.09 -0.37
C ARG A 20 -11.32 11.55 -1.79
N GLU A 21 -12.05 12.03 -2.79
CA GLU A 21 -11.89 11.88 -4.24
C GLU A 21 -10.65 12.64 -4.73
N SER A 22 -10.40 13.83 -4.16
CA SER A 22 -9.23 14.69 -4.32
C SER A 22 -8.48 14.54 -5.65
N ASN A 23 -9.13 15.00 -6.73
CA ASN A 23 -8.48 15.49 -7.94
C ASN A 23 -7.59 16.73 -7.68
N SER A 24 -7.60 17.27 -6.45
CA SER A 24 -7.09 18.60 -6.12
C SER A 24 -5.83 18.62 -5.26
N LEU A 25 -5.04 17.53 -5.22
CA LEU A 25 -3.64 17.66 -4.77
C LEU A 25 -2.92 18.53 -5.80
N VAL A 26 -2.93 19.85 -5.57
CA VAL A 26 -2.05 20.79 -6.25
C VAL A 26 -0.67 20.51 -5.68
N ILE A 27 0.02 19.54 -6.27
CA ILE A 27 1.36 19.18 -5.87
C ILE A 27 2.31 20.23 -6.40
N ASP A 28 2.90 21.01 -5.49
CA ASP A 28 4.01 21.86 -5.85
C ASP A 28 5.30 21.03 -5.75
N TYR A 29 5.72 20.45 -6.88
CA TYR A 29 6.95 19.66 -6.96
C TYR A 29 8.23 20.47 -6.64
N HIS A 30 8.18 21.79 -6.48
CA HIS A 30 9.31 22.56 -5.96
C HIS A 30 9.39 22.52 -4.44
N ASN A 31 8.24 22.60 -3.75
CA ASN A 31 8.18 22.75 -2.31
C ASN A 31 7.87 21.43 -1.58
N ASP A 32 7.04 20.57 -2.17
CA ASP A 32 6.49 19.39 -1.50
C ASP A 32 7.27 18.09 -1.79
N LEU A 33 8.21 18.12 -2.74
CA LEU A 33 8.92 16.93 -3.25
C LEU A 33 9.54 16.08 -2.14
N SER A 34 10.16 16.72 -1.16
CA SER A 34 10.77 16.02 -0.01
C SER A 34 9.72 15.28 0.82
N SER A 35 8.53 15.84 0.99
CA SER A 35 7.46 15.19 1.74
C SER A 35 6.90 14.00 0.96
N LEU A 36 6.73 14.13 -0.36
CA LEU A 36 6.15 13.10 -1.22
C LEU A 36 7.01 11.84 -1.34
N VAL A 37 8.34 11.97 -1.21
CA VAL A 37 9.27 10.84 -1.30
C VAL A 37 9.54 10.17 0.06
N ASN A 38 9.07 10.76 1.17
CA ASN A 38 9.39 10.27 2.52
C ASN A 38 8.15 9.91 3.34
N ASP A 39 7.06 10.66 3.19
CA ASP A 39 5.92 10.63 4.10
C ASP A 39 4.70 9.93 3.48
N PRO A 40 4.08 8.96 4.19
CA PRO A 40 2.88 8.29 3.71
C PRO A 40 1.70 9.25 3.63
N GLN A 41 0.93 9.10 2.54
CA GLN A 41 -0.27 9.89 2.27
C GLN A 41 -1.53 9.04 2.37
N TRP A 42 -2.68 9.69 2.48
CA TRP A 42 -3.96 8.99 2.32
C TRP A 42 -4.12 8.49 0.89
N TRP A 43 -4.64 7.28 0.74
CA TRP A 43 -4.96 6.72 -0.56
C TRP A 43 -5.96 7.61 -1.29
N THR A 44 -5.73 7.87 -2.57
CA THR A 44 -6.67 8.52 -3.47
C THR A 44 -6.62 7.83 -4.82
N ALA A 45 -7.65 8.01 -5.65
CA ALA A 45 -7.71 7.37 -6.96
C ALA A 45 -6.52 7.77 -7.85
N ASN A 46 -6.12 9.04 -7.84
CA ASN A 46 -5.08 9.57 -8.74
C ASN A 46 -3.66 9.50 -8.19
N PHE A 47 -3.50 9.51 -6.86
CA PHE A 47 -2.19 9.62 -6.20
C PHE A 47 -1.89 8.45 -5.26
N GLY A 48 -2.75 7.43 -5.20
CA GLY A 48 -2.50 6.21 -4.42
C GLY A 48 -1.19 5.51 -4.79
N TRP A 49 -0.72 5.68 -6.03
CA TRP A 49 0.57 5.20 -6.51
C TRP A 49 1.78 5.75 -5.72
N LEU A 50 1.66 6.88 -5.01
CA LEU A 50 2.73 7.40 -4.16
C LEU A 50 3.17 6.38 -3.10
N SER A 51 2.25 5.52 -2.65
CA SER A 51 2.53 4.44 -1.70
C SER A 51 3.53 3.41 -2.21
N PHE A 52 3.69 3.30 -3.53
CA PHE A 52 4.63 2.40 -4.19
C PHE A 52 6.04 2.99 -4.28
N THR A 53 6.23 4.26 -3.97
CA THR A 53 7.54 4.91 -4.04
C THR A 53 8.50 4.28 -3.03
N PRO A 54 9.73 3.91 -3.42
CA PRO A 54 10.72 3.37 -2.50
C PRO A 54 11.28 4.48 -1.58
N LYS A 55 11.33 4.26 -0.26
CA LYS A 55 11.93 5.21 0.70
C LYS A 55 13.44 5.35 0.47
N ARG A 56 14.09 4.27 0.04
CA ARG A 56 15.52 4.23 -0.29
C ARG A 56 15.70 3.51 -1.63
N PRO A 57 15.63 4.23 -2.76
CA PRO A 57 15.80 3.63 -4.07
C PRO A 57 17.21 3.08 -4.25
N PHE A 58 17.31 1.86 -4.76
CA PHE A 58 18.57 1.27 -5.19
C PHE A 58 18.81 1.59 -6.68
N PHE A 59 19.71 2.53 -6.92
CA PHE A 59 20.13 2.90 -8.29
C PHE A 59 21.20 1.98 -8.84
N GLY A 60 21.06 0.66 -8.67
CA GLY A 60 21.94 -0.32 -9.30
C GLY A 60 21.37 -0.90 -10.59
N GLY A 61 22.13 -1.81 -11.21
CA GLY A 61 21.70 -2.57 -12.38
C GLY A 61 21.67 -1.78 -13.68
N GLY A 62 21.16 -2.40 -14.75
CA GLY A 62 21.25 -1.85 -16.11
C GLY A 62 20.31 -0.67 -16.40
N LEU A 63 19.13 -0.63 -15.78
CA LEU A 63 18.12 0.41 -16.05
C LEU A 63 18.33 1.64 -15.15
N LEU A 64 18.31 1.45 -13.84
CA LEU A 64 18.37 2.51 -12.84
C LEU A 64 19.80 2.91 -12.45
N GLY A 65 20.81 2.08 -12.80
CA GLY A 65 22.25 2.34 -12.59
C GLY A 65 22.72 3.74 -12.99
N ARG A 66 22.07 4.28 -14.01
CA ARG A 66 22.35 5.59 -14.62
C ARG A 66 22.09 6.76 -13.65
N LEU A 67 21.28 6.56 -12.61
CA LEU A 67 20.89 7.57 -11.62
C LEU A 67 21.81 7.59 -10.38
N ALA A 68 22.70 6.60 -10.24
CA ALA A 68 23.58 6.47 -9.07
C ALA A 68 24.47 7.71 -8.90
N ASP A 69 25.09 8.14 -10.00
CA ASP A 69 26.08 9.22 -10.00
C ASP A 69 25.51 10.53 -10.52
N ILE A 70 25.94 11.62 -9.88
CA ILE A 70 25.68 12.99 -10.34
C ILE A 70 27.03 13.68 -10.49
N CYS A 71 27.46 13.89 -11.73
CA CYS A 71 28.71 14.57 -12.05
C CYS A 71 28.43 15.96 -12.63
N ILE A 72 28.85 17.01 -11.91
CA ILE A 72 28.73 18.41 -12.34
C ILE A 72 30.07 18.89 -12.89
N GLN A 73 30.06 19.35 -14.14
CA GLN A 73 31.18 19.90 -14.88
C GLN A 73 31.03 21.40 -15.10
N GLU A 74 32.16 22.09 -15.27
CA GLU A 74 32.19 23.50 -15.66
C GLU A 74 32.40 23.61 -17.19
N ILE A 75 31.50 24.32 -17.85
CA ILE A 75 31.48 24.54 -19.30
C ILE A 75 31.34 26.03 -19.53
N LYS A 76 32.40 26.66 -20.07
CA LYS A 76 32.43 28.09 -20.44
C LYS A 76 31.97 29.03 -19.30
N GLY A 77 32.42 28.77 -18.06
CA GLY A 77 32.08 29.59 -16.89
C GLY A 77 30.68 29.35 -16.31
N LYS A 78 29.97 28.30 -16.75
CA LYS A 78 28.73 27.82 -16.15
C LYS A 78 28.86 26.37 -15.73
N TYR A 79 28.01 25.92 -14.82
CA TYR A 79 28.01 24.56 -14.30
C TYR A 79 26.81 23.77 -14.82
N SER A 80 27.05 22.54 -15.27
CA SER A 80 26.04 21.64 -15.82
C SER A 80 26.36 20.20 -15.43
N MET A 81 25.36 19.32 -15.47
CA MET A 81 25.65 17.89 -15.45
C MET A 81 26.42 17.50 -16.73
N ALA A 82 27.27 16.47 -16.62
CA ALA A 82 28.02 15.95 -17.75
C ALA A 82 27.08 15.53 -18.90
N GLU A 83 27.48 15.80 -20.15
CA GLU A 83 26.61 15.64 -21.33
C GLU A 83 26.19 14.17 -21.55
N ASP A 84 27.09 13.23 -21.28
CA ASP A 84 26.83 11.79 -21.31
C ASP A 84 25.76 11.40 -20.29
N LEU A 85 25.82 11.92 -19.06
CA LEU A 85 24.80 11.72 -18.03
C LEU A 85 23.47 12.36 -18.41
N ILE A 86 23.48 13.57 -18.99
CA ILE A 86 22.25 14.23 -19.48
C ILE A 86 21.56 13.36 -20.52
N ASN A 87 22.31 12.87 -21.52
CA ASN A 87 21.79 11.98 -22.56
C ASN A 87 21.29 10.65 -21.98
N SER A 88 22.01 10.12 -20.99
CA SER A 88 21.67 8.91 -20.26
C SER A 88 20.33 9.03 -19.51
N TRP A 89 20.15 10.12 -18.76
CA TRP A 89 18.91 10.43 -18.01
C TRP A 89 17.75 10.74 -18.94
N THR A 90 17.99 11.47 -20.04
CA THR A 90 16.96 11.79 -21.04
C THR A 90 16.41 10.53 -21.70
N LYS A 91 17.28 9.55 -22.01
CA LYS A 91 16.85 8.24 -22.53
C LYS A 91 16.04 7.46 -21.50
N LEU A 92 16.46 7.48 -20.23
CA LEU A 92 15.73 6.80 -19.16
C LEU A 92 14.34 7.43 -18.94
N GLU A 93 14.26 8.75 -18.91
CA GLU A 93 13.01 9.51 -18.84
C GLU A 93 12.07 9.12 -19.99
N TYR A 94 12.57 9.11 -21.22
CA TYR A 94 11.78 8.66 -22.38
C TYR A 94 11.24 7.23 -22.23
N ILE A 95 12.08 6.28 -21.80
CA ILE A 95 11.67 4.88 -21.60
C ILE A 95 10.56 4.80 -20.56
N ILE A 96 10.78 5.35 -19.36
CA ILE A 96 9.82 5.27 -18.26
C ILE A 96 8.50 5.95 -18.63
N CYS A 97 8.55 7.15 -19.23
CA CYS A 97 7.37 7.89 -19.67
C CYS A 97 6.56 7.09 -20.70
N SER A 98 7.23 6.52 -21.70
CA SER A 98 6.57 5.72 -22.75
C SER A 98 5.88 4.49 -22.18
N VAL A 99 6.55 3.79 -21.25
CA VAL A 99 5.97 2.62 -20.57
C VAL A 99 4.73 3.02 -19.76
N ILE A 100 4.80 4.09 -18.96
CA ILE A 100 3.66 4.56 -18.16
C ILE A 100 2.46 4.93 -19.03
N VAL A 101 2.67 5.63 -20.15
CA VAL A 101 1.59 6.00 -21.07
C VAL A 101 0.91 4.76 -21.64
N ILE A 102 1.69 3.75 -22.07
CA ILE A 102 1.12 2.51 -22.61
C ILE A 102 0.40 1.71 -21.53
N LEU A 103 1.02 1.49 -20.37
CA LEU A 103 0.39 0.69 -19.30
C LEU A 103 -0.84 1.39 -18.72
N GLY A 104 -0.74 2.69 -18.43
CA GLY A 104 -1.86 3.46 -17.91
C GLY A 104 -3.04 3.52 -18.88
N GLY A 105 -2.76 3.65 -20.18
CA GLY A 105 -3.78 3.67 -21.22
C GLY A 105 -4.44 2.30 -21.48
N VAL A 106 -3.64 1.23 -21.58
CA VAL A 106 -4.17 -0.12 -21.90
C VAL A 106 -4.92 -0.75 -20.72
N TYR A 107 -4.45 -0.55 -19.50
CA TYR A 107 -5.07 -1.12 -18.30
C TYR A 107 -6.07 -0.19 -17.62
N GLU A 108 -6.28 1.02 -18.17
CA GLU A 108 -7.21 2.04 -17.66
C GLU A 108 -7.06 2.32 -16.14
N ILE A 109 -5.82 2.29 -15.64
CA ILE A 109 -5.54 2.49 -14.22
C ILE A 109 -5.51 4.00 -13.93
N PRO A 110 -6.41 4.54 -13.07
CA PRO A 110 -6.43 5.96 -12.76
C PRO A 110 -5.12 6.35 -12.07
N SER A 111 -4.40 7.29 -12.68
CA SER A 111 -3.16 7.82 -12.13
C SER A 111 -2.84 9.18 -12.74
N ILE A 112 -2.45 10.14 -11.90
CA ILE A 112 -1.88 11.42 -12.34
C ILE A 112 -0.39 11.34 -12.07
N GLY A 113 0.39 11.43 -13.15
CA GLY A 113 1.85 11.34 -13.07
C GLY A 113 2.51 12.59 -12.47
N PRO A 114 3.73 12.44 -11.92
CA PRO A 114 4.51 13.57 -11.43
C PRO A 114 5.02 14.46 -12.58
N ALA A 115 5.55 15.63 -12.23
CA ALA A 115 6.25 16.46 -13.20
C ALA A 115 7.41 15.68 -13.85
N TYR A 116 7.75 16.02 -15.09
CA TYR A 116 8.91 15.44 -15.77
C TYR A 116 10.22 15.77 -15.03
N PRO A 117 11.16 14.82 -14.88
CA PRO A 117 12.47 15.08 -14.27
C PRO A 117 13.19 16.28 -14.91
N ALA A 118 13.05 16.45 -16.23
CA ALA A 118 13.63 17.58 -16.96
C ALA A 118 13.08 18.95 -16.52
N ALA A 119 11.89 19.01 -15.91
CA ALA A 119 11.28 20.25 -15.44
C ALA A 119 12.11 20.91 -14.32
N ARG A 120 12.79 20.12 -13.46
CA ARG A 120 13.73 20.65 -12.45
C ARG A 120 15.07 21.06 -13.03
N GLY A 121 15.33 20.75 -14.30
CA GLY A 121 16.38 21.40 -15.07
C GLY A 121 17.75 20.73 -15.01
N TYR A 122 17.85 19.42 -14.80
CA TYR A 122 19.15 18.71 -14.90
C TYR A 122 19.85 18.88 -16.26
N GLN A 123 19.10 19.25 -17.31
CA GLN A 123 19.60 19.55 -18.66
C GLN A 123 20.12 20.99 -18.82
N ARG A 124 19.93 21.86 -17.81
CA ARG A 124 20.23 23.30 -17.88
C ARG A 124 21.62 23.61 -17.33
N GLN A 125 22.18 24.73 -17.79
CA GLN A 125 23.40 25.30 -17.24
C GLN A 125 23.09 26.34 -16.17
N HIS A 126 23.86 26.35 -15.09
CA HIS A 126 23.67 27.21 -13.92
C HIS A 126 24.90 28.05 -13.63
N ALA A 127 24.71 29.22 -13.02
CA ALA A 127 25.81 30.10 -12.64
C ALA A 127 26.69 29.50 -11.52
N TYR A 128 26.12 28.67 -10.64
CA TYR A 128 26.81 28.13 -9.47
C TYR A 128 26.75 26.59 -9.45
N ARG A 129 27.88 25.96 -9.11
CA ARG A 129 28.00 24.49 -9.00
C ARG A 129 27.00 23.88 -8.01
N SER A 130 26.79 24.55 -6.88
CA SER A 130 25.84 24.11 -5.85
C SER A 130 24.40 24.08 -6.36
N VAL A 131 24.01 25.05 -7.20
CA VAL A 131 22.69 25.11 -7.83
C VAL A 131 22.53 23.96 -8.82
N ALA A 132 23.50 23.75 -9.73
CA ALA A 132 23.45 22.62 -10.67
C ALA A 132 23.33 21.28 -9.94
N HIS A 133 24.09 21.09 -8.86
CA HIS A 133 24.01 19.88 -8.05
C HIS A 133 22.63 19.71 -7.38
N ARG A 134 22.06 20.80 -6.82
CA ARG A 134 20.75 20.77 -6.19
C ARG A 134 19.65 20.42 -7.18
N GLU A 135 19.64 21.06 -8.36
CA GLU A 135 18.65 20.78 -9.40
C GLU A 135 18.77 19.35 -9.93
N ALA A 136 20.00 18.83 -10.13
CA ALA A 136 20.22 17.44 -10.52
C ALA A 136 19.72 16.43 -9.46
N ARG A 137 19.92 16.73 -8.16
CA ARG A 137 19.36 15.91 -7.07
C ARG A 137 17.83 15.95 -7.08
N ALA A 138 17.23 17.12 -7.20
CA ALA A 138 15.77 17.25 -7.26
C ALA A 138 15.17 16.54 -8.49
N SER A 139 15.84 16.59 -9.65
CA SER A 139 15.45 15.78 -10.81
C SER A 139 15.53 14.28 -10.53
N ARG A 140 16.55 13.82 -9.80
CA ARG A 140 16.65 12.43 -9.36
C ARG A 140 15.52 12.03 -8.42
N ASP A 141 15.15 12.90 -7.48
CA ASP A 141 14.04 12.65 -6.56
C ASP A 141 12.71 12.54 -7.32
N ILE A 142 12.53 13.32 -8.40
CA ILE A 142 11.40 13.11 -9.32
C ILE A 142 11.46 11.74 -9.98
N PHE A 143 12.63 11.28 -10.47
CA PHE A 143 12.74 9.90 -11.00
C PHE A 143 12.29 8.84 -9.98
N VAL A 144 12.50 9.06 -8.68
CA VAL A 144 12.00 8.16 -7.63
C VAL A 144 10.48 8.09 -7.59
N LEU A 145 9.78 9.23 -7.78
CA LEU A 145 8.32 9.24 -7.92
C LEU A 145 7.87 8.49 -9.18
N TRP A 146 8.56 8.68 -10.31
CA TRP A 146 8.29 7.93 -11.54
C TRP A 146 8.50 6.42 -11.36
N ILE A 147 9.50 6.01 -10.56
CA ILE A 147 9.70 4.61 -10.16
C ILE A 147 8.51 4.10 -9.34
N GLY A 148 7.98 4.88 -8.40
CA GLY A 148 6.77 4.55 -7.64
C GLY A 148 5.56 4.34 -8.54
N LEU A 149 5.30 5.29 -9.45
CA LEU A 149 4.19 5.21 -10.40
C LEU A 149 4.29 3.99 -11.32
N LEU A 150 5.46 3.76 -11.92
CA LEU A 150 5.66 2.62 -12.81
C LEU A 150 5.53 1.29 -12.05
N SER A 151 6.04 1.21 -10.80
CA SER A 151 5.83 0.04 -9.95
C SER A 151 4.34 -0.23 -9.75
N PHE A 152 3.54 0.79 -9.43
CA PHE A 152 2.10 0.65 -9.26
C PHE A 152 1.40 0.13 -10.52
N LEU A 153 1.74 0.68 -11.69
CA LEU A 153 1.18 0.24 -12.97
C LEU A 153 1.57 -1.18 -13.32
N ILE A 154 2.81 -1.59 -13.04
CA ILE A 154 3.27 -2.98 -13.26
C ILE A 154 2.50 -3.94 -12.34
N ALA A 155 2.37 -3.62 -11.05
CA ALA A 155 1.60 -4.44 -10.11
C ALA A 155 0.13 -4.58 -10.55
N GLY A 156 -0.48 -3.48 -11.01
CA GLY A 156 -1.82 -3.47 -11.57
C GLY A 156 -1.93 -4.31 -12.85
N ALA A 157 -0.99 -4.13 -13.77
CA ALA A 157 -0.90 -4.87 -15.02
C ALA A 157 -0.75 -6.37 -14.76
N ASP A 158 0.19 -6.80 -13.90
CA ASP A 158 0.41 -8.22 -13.55
C ASP A 158 -0.85 -8.86 -12.95
N SER A 159 -1.60 -8.10 -12.14
CA SER A 159 -2.87 -8.56 -11.56
C SER A 159 -3.96 -8.75 -12.61
N LEU A 160 -3.92 -7.99 -13.70
CA LEU A 160 -4.84 -8.09 -14.83
C LEU A 160 -4.33 -9.08 -15.91
N SER A 161 -3.02 -9.29 -16.01
CA SER A 161 -2.36 -10.21 -16.94
C SER A 161 -2.75 -11.66 -16.73
N GLN A 162 -3.20 -12.03 -15.53
CA GLN A 162 -3.84 -13.33 -15.26
C GLN A 162 -5.09 -13.60 -16.13
N LYS A 163 -5.56 -12.61 -16.90
CA LYS A 163 -6.66 -12.71 -17.89
C LYS A 163 -6.19 -12.74 -19.37
N GLY A 164 -4.89 -12.89 -19.65
CA GLY A 164 -4.37 -13.16 -21.00
C GLY A 164 -3.64 -12.01 -21.71
N TYR A 165 -3.32 -10.91 -21.02
CA TYR A 165 -2.56 -9.78 -21.58
C TYR A 165 -1.28 -9.53 -20.79
N GLU A 166 -0.14 -10.05 -21.26
CA GLU A 166 1.15 -9.81 -20.62
C GLU A 166 1.74 -8.45 -21.05
N TRP A 167 2.04 -7.60 -20.08
CA TRP A 167 2.56 -6.26 -20.36
C TRP A 167 3.94 -6.20 -21.06
N PRO A 168 4.88 -7.16 -20.93
CA PRO A 168 6.12 -7.15 -21.71
C PRO A 168 5.86 -7.16 -23.21
N SER A 169 4.90 -7.98 -23.65
CA SER A 169 4.49 -8.08 -25.05
C SER A 169 3.92 -6.75 -25.56
N LEU A 170 3.30 -5.95 -24.69
CA LEU A 170 2.85 -4.61 -25.08
C LEU A 170 4.03 -3.68 -25.35
N LEU A 171 5.12 -3.78 -24.58
CA LEU A 171 6.30 -2.94 -24.79
C LEU A 171 7.00 -3.28 -26.11
N GLU A 172 7.10 -4.57 -26.44
CA GLU A 172 7.66 -5.02 -27.71
C GLU A 172 6.78 -4.58 -28.88
N ASN A 173 5.46 -4.82 -28.81
CA ASN A 173 4.56 -4.57 -29.94
C ASN A 173 4.26 -3.08 -30.16
N HIS A 174 4.07 -2.28 -29.11
CA HIS A 174 3.67 -0.88 -29.22
C HIS A 174 4.85 0.10 -29.23
N LEU A 175 5.91 -0.19 -28.45
CA LEU A 175 7.06 0.72 -28.33
C LEU A 175 8.27 0.26 -29.13
N GLN A 176 8.22 -0.95 -29.70
CA GLN A 176 9.37 -1.57 -30.39
C GLN A 176 10.61 -1.62 -29.48
N PHE A 177 10.39 -1.74 -28.18
CA PHE A 177 11.48 -1.87 -27.22
C PHE A 177 12.07 -3.26 -27.29
N HIS A 178 13.38 -3.33 -27.08
CA HIS A 178 14.06 -4.62 -26.99
C HIS A 178 13.51 -5.41 -25.79
N PRO A 179 13.26 -6.73 -25.90
CA PRO A 179 12.70 -7.56 -24.83
C PRO A 179 13.41 -7.41 -23.47
N ALA A 180 14.74 -7.22 -23.52
CA ALA A 180 15.57 -6.95 -22.34
C ALA A 180 15.11 -5.76 -21.48
N ILE A 181 14.35 -4.79 -22.01
CA ILE A 181 13.80 -3.70 -21.20
C ILE A 181 12.81 -4.23 -20.16
N ALA A 182 11.95 -5.19 -20.53
CA ALA A 182 11.03 -5.80 -19.59
C ALA A 182 11.78 -6.58 -18.50
N ASP A 183 12.84 -7.31 -18.88
CA ASP A 183 13.68 -8.04 -17.92
C ASP A 183 14.42 -7.09 -16.97
N LEU A 184 14.94 -5.98 -17.50
CA LEU A 184 15.60 -4.95 -16.69
C LEU A 184 14.62 -4.27 -15.72
N ILE A 185 13.37 -4.04 -16.13
CA ILE A 185 12.31 -3.54 -15.25
C ILE A 185 12.06 -4.53 -14.12
N ARG A 186 11.86 -5.82 -14.45
CA ARG A 186 11.62 -6.89 -13.46
C ARG A 186 12.77 -7.08 -12.48
N ALA A 187 14.01 -6.93 -12.96
CA ALA A 187 15.21 -7.07 -12.15
C ALA A 187 15.53 -5.84 -11.26
N SER A 188 14.74 -4.76 -11.35
CA SER A 188 14.94 -3.52 -10.59
C SER A 188 13.90 -3.36 -9.48
N ASP A 189 14.05 -2.32 -8.66
CA ASP A 189 13.07 -1.91 -7.64
C ASP A 189 11.65 -1.69 -8.19
N LEU A 190 11.50 -1.57 -9.51
CA LEU A 190 10.20 -1.44 -10.19
C LEU A 190 9.35 -2.71 -10.10
N GLY A 191 9.96 -3.89 -10.17
CA GLY A 191 9.24 -5.15 -10.38
C GLY A 191 9.42 -6.21 -9.29
N THR A 192 10.41 -6.07 -8.41
CA THR A 192 10.75 -7.15 -7.44
C THR A 192 9.79 -7.24 -6.25
N PHE A 193 9.17 -6.13 -5.83
CA PHE A 193 8.30 -6.03 -4.63
C PHE A 193 8.83 -6.79 -3.39
N SER A 194 10.16 -6.86 -3.25
CA SER A 194 10.79 -7.61 -2.17
C SER A 194 10.62 -6.90 -0.83
N HIS A 195 10.76 -7.65 0.27
CA HIS A 195 10.78 -7.09 1.62
C HIS A 195 12.00 -6.18 1.89
N GLU A 196 13.02 -6.22 1.03
CA GLU A 196 14.23 -5.40 1.15
C GLU A 196 13.97 -3.95 0.74
N VAL A 197 13.07 -3.73 -0.24
CA VAL A 197 12.71 -2.41 -0.71
C VAL A 197 11.54 -1.89 0.12
N GLN A 198 11.84 -1.13 1.18
CA GLN A 198 10.81 -0.47 1.97
C GLN A 198 10.18 0.67 1.16
N ARG A 199 8.88 0.56 0.89
CA ARG A 199 8.09 1.59 0.20
C ARG A 199 7.42 2.53 1.21
N ILE A 200 7.02 3.72 0.75
CA ILE A 200 6.43 4.75 1.59
C ILE A 200 5.14 4.25 2.26
N GLY A 201 4.30 3.55 1.50
CA GLY A 201 3.00 3.07 1.98
C GLY A 201 1.91 4.14 1.98
N ALA A 202 0.72 3.78 2.48
CA ALA A 202 -0.43 4.69 2.51
C ALA A 202 -1.36 4.50 3.71
N PHE A 203 -2.05 5.57 4.07
CA PHE A 203 -3.23 5.49 4.92
C PHE A 203 -4.44 5.05 4.08
N ILE A 204 -5.15 4.03 4.55
CA ILE A 204 -6.27 3.42 3.82
C ILE A 204 -7.59 3.58 4.56
N TYR A 205 -8.68 3.54 3.80
CA TYR A 205 -10.04 3.57 4.33
C TYR A 205 -10.60 2.16 4.52
N LEU A 206 -11.43 2.00 5.55
CA LEU A 206 -12.12 0.75 5.88
C LEU A 206 -13.62 0.78 5.58
N THR A 207 -14.19 1.96 5.31
CA THR A 207 -15.62 2.07 4.99
C THR A 207 -15.84 1.75 3.51
N LYS A 208 -16.94 1.06 3.21
CA LYS A 208 -17.29 0.66 1.84
C LYS A 208 -17.39 1.88 0.92
N ASP A 209 -18.07 2.93 1.38
CA ASP A 209 -18.30 4.15 0.59
C ASP A 209 -16.97 4.84 0.22
N ASP A 210 -16.01 4.90 1.15
CA ASP A 210 -14.70 5.50 0.88
C ASP A 210 -13.86 4.64 -0.08
N ILE A 211 -13.91 3.31 0.08
CA ILE A 211 -13.19 2.39 -0.80
C ILE A 211 -13.69 2.51 -2.24
N GLU A 212 -15.01 2.59 -2.43
CA GLU A 212 -15.63 2.78 -3.75
C GLU A 212 -15.25 4.13 -4.37
N LYS A 213 -15.32 5.23 -3.61
CA LYS A 213 -14.98 6.58 -4.08
C LYS A 213 -13.51 6.74 -4.45
N THR A 214 -12.61 6.13 -3.67
CA THR A 214 -11.17 6.29 -3.85
C THR A 214 -10.56 5.25 -4.79
N HIS A 215 -11.38 4.34 -5.33
CA HIS A 215 -10.92 3.20 -6.13
C HIS A 215 -9.77 2.44 -5.43
N GLN A 216 -9.83 2.33 -4.10
CA GLN A 216 -8.76 1.75 -3.31
C GLN A 216 -8.64 0.24 -3.56
N PRO A 217 -7.44 -0.29 -3.86
CA PRO A 217 -7.19 -1.72 -3.93
C PRO A 217 -7.50 -2.41 -2.60
N SER A 218 -7.74 -3.72 -2.68
CA SER A 218 -7.96 -4.51 -1.47
C SER A 218 -6.74 -4.47 -0.55
N VAL A 219 -6.97 -4.49 0.77
CA VAL A 219 -5.94 -4.61 1.80
C VAL A 219 -4.98 -5.75 1.50
N ARG A 220 -5.53 -6.91 1.09
CA ARG A 220 -4.74 -8.09 0.74
C ARG A 220 -3.81 -7.82 -0.44
N TRP A 221 -4.29 -7.12 -1.46
CA TRP A 221 -3.49 -6.81 -2.64
C TRP A 221 -2.29 -5.92 -2.29
N LEU A 222 -2.49 -4.89 -1.45
CA LEU A 222 -1.41 -4.02 -0.97
C LEU A 222 -0.37 -4.80 -0.14
N ILE A 223 -0.83 -5.67 0.76
CA ILE A 223 0.08 -6.51 1.57
C ILE A 223 0.88 -7.48 0.69
N THR A 224 0.25 -8.12 -0.31
CA THR A 224 0.94 -9.04 -1.23
C THR A 224 2.06 -8.35 -2.02
N HIS A 225 1.90 -7.06 -2.33
CA HIS A 225 2.93 -6.26 -3.01
C HIS A 225 3.89 -5.55 -2.05
N ASN A 226 3.92 -5.96 -0.77
CA ASN A 226 4.76 -5.39 0.27
C ASN A 226 4.60 -3.85 0.41
N ILE A 227 3.37 -3.35 0.30
CA ILE A 227 3.06 -1.93 0.50
C ILE A 227 2.64 -1.71 1.96
N PRO A 228 3.40 -0.96 2.77
CA PRO A 228 2.98 -0.61 4.12
C PRO A 228 1.64 0.11 4.11
N ILE A 229 0.72 -0.30 4.98
CA ILE A 229 -0.59 0.34 5.08
C ILE A 229 -0.93 0.68 6.52
N TRP A 230 -1.59 1.81 6.72
CA TRP A 230 -2.08 2.23 8.03
C TRP A 230 -3.56 2.57 7.94
N TYR A 231 -4.33 2.24 8.97
CA TYR A 231 -5.73 2.65 9.05
C TYR A 231 -6.09 3.09 10.45
N HIS A 232 -7.05 4.00 10.54
CA HIS A 232 -7.55 4.46 11.81
C HIS A 232 -8.25 3.29 12.51
N ARG A 233 -7.73 2.92 13.67
CA ARG A 233 -8.46 2.06 14.58
C ARG A 233 -9.39 2.97 15.38
N PRO A 234 -10.73 2.82 15.28
CA PRO A 234 -11.61 3.56 16.17
C PRO A 234 -11.24 3.21 17.61
N GLU A 235 -10.65 4.17 18.31
CA GLU A 235 -10.64 4.17 19.77
C GLU A 235 -12.09 4.30 20.22
N ILE A 236 -12.50 3.46 21.16
CA ILE A 236 -13.82 3.56 21.80
C ILE A 236 -13.73 4.70 22.81
N ASP A 237 -13.51 5.91 22.34
CA ASP A 237 -13.37 7.08 23.20
C ASP A 237 -14.63 7.95 23.07
N GLY A 238 -15.52 7.79 24.04
CA GLY A 238 -16.21 8.91 24.68
C GLY A 238 -17.27 9.72 23.92
N GLU A 239 -17.76 9.30 22.74
CA GLU A 239 -18.88 10.01 22.10
C GLU A 239 -20.24 9.68 22.73
N ASP A 240 -21.05 10.73 22.90
CA ASP A 240 -22.38 10.77 23.52
C ASP A 240 -23.26 9.56 23.11
N PRO A 241 -23.64 8.68 24.06
CA PRO A 241 -24.33 7.42 23.80
C PRO A 241 -25.74 7.60 23.23
N THR A 242 -26.24 8.83 23.09
CA THR A 242 -27.58 9.13 22.58
C THR A 242 -27.67 9.32 21.07
N LYS A 243 -26.54 9.50 20.35
CA LYS A 243 -26.57 9.81 18.90
C LYS A 243 -26.10 8.72 17.94
N LEU A 244 -25.49 7.63 18.41
CA LEU A 244 -25.17 6.50 17.53
C LEU A 244 -26.34 5.51 17.49
N LYS A 245 -26.99 5.36 16.32
CA LYS A 245 -27.66 4.09 15.99
C LYS A 245 -26.60 3.00 16.08
N ARG A 246 -26.60 2.25 17.19
CA ARG A 246 -25.59 1.24 17.55
C ARG A 246 -25.43 0.21 16.42
N LYS A 247 -24.46 0.43 15.53
CA LYS A 247 -24.03 -0.57 14.55
C LYS A 247 -22.84 -1.32 15.15
N GLY A 248 -22.99 -2.63 15.41
CA GLY A 248 -21.89 -3.49 15.86
C GLY A 248 -22.24 -4.42 17.02
N CYS A 249 -21.22 -5.08 17.59
CA CYS A 249 -21.39 -6.07 18.65
C CYS A 249 -21.75 -5.48 20.01
N LEU A 250 -21.84 -4.17 20.19
CA LEU A 250 -21.99 -3.56 21.52
C LEU A 250 -23.40 -3.76 22.10
N ASN A 251 -23.47 -4.08 23.39
CA ASN A 251 -24.71 -4.10 24.17
C ASN A 251 -25.07 -2.69 24.64
N SER A 252 -26.20 -2.55 25.35
CA SER A 252 -26.67 -1.26 25.87
C SER A 252 -25.76 -0.62 26.91
N ARG A 253 -24.81 -1.37 27.46
CA ARG A 253 -23.80 -0.95 28.43
C ARG A 253 -22.44 -0.67 27.77
N GLY A 254 -22.36 -0.67 26.45
CA GLY A 254 -21.11 -0.46 25.71
C GLY A 254 -20.14 -1.65 25.73
N GLN A 255 -20.58 -2.83 26.17
CA GLN A 255 -19.74 -4.05 26.18
C GLN A 255 -19.97 -4.84 24.90
N CYS A 256 -18.92 -5.38 24.28
CA CYS A 256 -19.07 -6.22 23.10
C CYS A 256 -19.73 -7.56 23.48
N LYS A 257 -20.87 -7.87 22.85
CA LYS A 257 -21.60 -9.14 22.97
C LYS A 257 -20.77 -10.35 22.54
N ALA A 258 -19.72 -10.15 21.74
CA ALA A 258 -18.75 -11.18 21.36
C ALA A 258 -17.58 -11.32 22.37
N CYS A 259 -17.67 -10.62 23.51
CA CYS A 259 -16.74 -10.67 24.63
C CYS A 259 -15.30 -10.25 24.29
N PHE A 260 -15.16 -9.18 23.50
CA PHE A 260 -13.88 -8.52 23.28
C PHE A 260 -13.69 -7.30 24.20
N PRO A 261 -12.45 -6.96 24.61
CA PRO A 261 -11.19 -7.67 24.33
C PRO A 261 -11.12 -9.01 25.08
N ARG A 262 -10.44 -9.98 24.48
CA ARG A 262 -10.18 -11.30 25.10
C ARG A 262 -8.85 -11.28 25.84
N GLU A 263 -8.73 -12.15 26.83
CA GLU A 263 -7.48 -12.44 27.52
C GLU A 263 -6.43 -13.00 26.54
N ILE A 264 -5.18 -12.53 26.66
CA ILE A 264 -4.04 -13.04 25.92
C ILE A 264 -3.54 -14.30 26.63
N VAL A 265 -3.28 -15.35 25.86
CA VAL A 265 -2.81 -16.64 26.35
C VAL A 265 -1.52 -16.97 25.61
N GLU A 266 -0.38 -16.97 26.31
CA GLU A 266 0.92 -17.10 25.63
C GLU A 266 1.17 -18.51 25.06
N GLU A 267 0.60 -19.54 25.68
CA GLU A 267 0.75 -20.94 25.30
C GLU A 267 -0.56 -21.72 25.44
N THR A 268 -0.77 -22.70 24.55
CA THR A 268 -1.95 -23.56 24.60
C THR A 268 -1.89 -24.46 25.84
N MET A 269 -2.90 -24.39 26.70
CA MET A 269 -2.98 -25.13 27.94
C MET A 269 -4.38 -25.67 28.21
N VAL A 270 -4.47 -26.71 29.03
CA VAL A 270 -5.73 -27.17 29.60
C VAL A 270 -5.93 -26.41 30.91
N ASP A 271 -7.03 -25.67 31.02
CA ASP A 271 -7.39 -24.95 32.23
C ASP A 271 -7.63 -25.95 33.36
N PRO A 272 -6.86 -25.90 34.46
CA PRO A 272 -6.89 -26.93 35.49
C PRO A 272 -8.17 -26.95 36.32
N LEU A 273 -8.96 -25.86 36.31
CA LEU A 273 -10.20 -25.75 37.08
C LEU A 273 -11.43 -26.19 36.27
N SER A 274 -11.52 -25.75 35.01
CA SER A 274 -12.65 -26.05 34.14
C SER A 274 -12.43 -27.26 33.23
N GLY A 275 -11.18 -27.72 33.10
CA GLY A 275 -10.75 -28.68 32.10
C GLY A 275 -10.67 -28.10 30.68
N ALA A 276 -11.01 -26.82 30.48
CA ALA A 276 -11.19 -26.21 29.16
C ALA A 276 -9.86 -26.07 28.42
N LEU A 277 -9.83 -26.46 27.14
CA LEU A 277 -8.67 -26.18 26.30
C LEU A 277 -8.62 -24.67 26.00
N LYS A 278 -7.65 -23.97 26.58
CA LYS A 278 -7.29 -22.59 26.26
C LYS A 278 -6.17 -22.61 25.23
N ILE A 279 -6.45 -22.08 24.04
CA ILE A 279 -5.47 -22.05 22.94
C ILE A 279 -4.64 -20.77 23.03
N LYS A 280 -3.36 -20.85 22.63
CA LYS A 280 -2.49 -19.68 22.47
C LYS A 280 -3.20 -18.57 21.68
N LYS A 281 -3.21 -17.39 22.27
CA LYS A 281 -3.85 -16.19 21.75
C LYS A 281 -2.93 -14.99 21.92
N GLY A 282 -2.32 -14.54 20.83
CA GLY A 282 -1.43 -13.38 20.82
C GLY A 282 -2.15 -12.03 20.66
N GLU A 283 -3.40 -12.05 20.20
CA GLU A 283 -4.13 -10.83 19.82
C GLU A 283 -5.50 -10.75 20.51
N MET A 284 -5.70 -9.74 21.36
CA MET A 284 -6.92 -9.58 22.16
C MET A 284 -8.21 -9.34 21.34
N TRP A 285 -8.12 -8.95 20.06
CA TRP A 285 -9.27 -8.66 19.18
C TRP A 285 -9.45 -9.64 18.01
N LEU A 286 -8.59 -10.65 17.93
CA LEU A 286 -8.68 -11.71 16.93
C LEU A 286 -8.89 -13.04 17.64
N ASN A 287 -9.79 -13.87 17.13
CA ASN A 287 -9.91 -15.25 17.57
C ASN A 287 -8.80 -16.04 16.88
N THR A 288 -7.76 -16.34 17.63
CA THR A 288 -6.67 -17.21 17.18
C THR A 288 -7.00 -18.64 17.59
N PHE A 289 -7.15 -19.51 16.62
CA PHE A 289 -7.19 -20.96 16.85
C PHE A 289 -6.05 -21.61 16.05
N THR A 290 -6.21 -21.91 14.77
CA THR A 290 -5.20 -22.54 13.91
C THR A 290 -5.16 -21.85 12.54
N PRO A 291 -3.99 -21.72 11.91
CA PRO A 291 -3.87 -21.11 10.59
C PRO A 291 -4.79 -21.72 9.53
N GLU A 292 -5.03 -23.03 9.59
CA GLU A 292 -5.82 -23.79 8.62
C GLU A 292 -7.31 -23.43 8.70
N LEU A 293 -7.88 -23.40 9.90
CA LEU A 293 -9.27 -23.02 10.09
C LEU A 293 -9.46 -21.51 9.78
N THR A 294 -8.46 -20.66 10.02
CA THR A 294 -8.54 -19.21 9.73
C THR A 294 -8.53 -19.01 8.22
N TYR A 295 -7.70 -19.79 7.53
CA TYR A 295 -7.66 -19.87 6.08
C TYR A 295 -8.99 -20.35 5.49
N MET A 296 -9.58 -21.41 6.04
CA MET A 296 -10.85 -21.97 5.54
C MET A 296 -12.04 -21.02 5.76
N ILE A 297 -12.14 -20.43 6.95
CA ILE A 297 -13.34 -19.71 7.38
C ILE A 297 -13.31 -18.23 6.92
N ARG A 298 -12.11 -17.65 6.67
CA ARG A 298 -11.90 -16.28 6.17
C ARG A 298 -12.62 -15.17 6.96
N CYS A 299 -13.01 -15.44 8.20
CA CYS A 299 -13.62 -14.48 9.11
C CYS A 299 -13.19 -14.75 10.56
N ASN A 300 -13.41 -13.77 11.44
CA ASN A 300 -13.00 -13.79 12.84
C ASN A 300 -13.93 -14.68 13.71
N THR A 301 -14.00 -15.97 13.37
CA THR A 301 -14.89 -16.94 14.03
C THR A 301 -14.33 -17.39 15.37
N ASP A 302 -15.21 -17.53 16.37
CA ASP A 302 -14.85 -18.09 17.66
C ASP A 302 -15.06 -19.62 17.64
N VAL A 303 -14.08 -20.36 18.16
CA VAL A 303 -14.12 -21.82 18.23
C VAL A 303 -13.95 -22.22 19.69
N THR A 304 -14.84 -23.05 20.20
CA THR A 304 -14.82 -23.50 21.59
C THR A 304 -14.94 -25.02 21.63
N SER A 305 -14.10 -25.66 22.44
CA SER A 305 -14.17 -27.11 22.69
C SER A 305 -15.37 -27.43 23.59
N LEU A 306 -16.23 -28.37 23.16
CA LEU A 306 -17.35 -28.87 23.97
C LEU A 306 -16.94 -30.19 24.61
N MET A 307 -16.56 -30.15 25.88
CA MET A 307 -15.85 -31.24 26.56
C MET A 307 -16.74 -32.32 27.17
N SER A 308 -18.02 -32.38 26.81
CA SER A 308 -18.96 -33.40 27.30
C SER A 308 -20.12 -33.59 26.35
N GLY A 309 -20.58 -34.84 26.20
CA GLY A 309 -21.77 -35.19 25.43
C GLY A 309 -23.03 -34.46 25.91
N THR A 310 -23.13 -34.12 27.21
CA THR A 310 -24.24 -33.34 27.76
C THR A 310 -24.24 -31.90 27.25
N VAL A 311 -23.06 -31.28 27.19
CA VAL A 311 -22.90 -29.91 26.67
C VAL A 311 -23.17 -29.89 25.16
N ILE A 312 -22.67 -30.89 24.43
CA ILE A 312 -22.95 -31.04 22.99
C ILE A 312 -24.46 -31.16 22.75
N LYS A 313 -25.15 -32.03 23.50
CA LYS A 313 -26.61 -32.22 23.36
C LYS A 313 -27.38 -30.94 23.66
N ALA A 314 -26.97 -30.17 24.67
CA ALA A 314 -27.58 -28.89 25.01
C ALA A 314 -27.38 -27.83 23.90
N VAL A 315 -26.16 -27.72 23.36
CA VAL A 315 -25.85 -26.78 22.28
C VAL A 315 -26.59 -27.15 20.99
N VAL A 316 -26.58 -28.44 20.61
CA VAL A 316 -27.32 -28.92 19.44
C VAL A 316 -28.81 -28.66 19.60
N GLY A 317 -29.39 -28.98 20.76
CA GLY A 317 -30.80 -28.69 21.05
C GLY A 317 -31.14 -27.20 20.95
N TYR A 318 -30.30 -26.33 21.53
CA TYR A 318 -30.48 -24.87 21.42
C TYR A 318 -30.41 -24.39 19.97
N ILE A 319 -29.44 -24.86 19.19
CA ILE A 319 -29.30 -24.50 17.77
C ILE A 319 -30.52 -24.98 16.99
N THR A 320 -30.95 -26.22 17.22
CA THR A 320 -32.16 -26.78 16.58
C THR A 320 -33.36 -25.92 16.92
N ASP A 321 -33.64 -25.65 18.20
CA ASP A 321 -34.75 -24.79 18.63
C ASP A 321 -34.68 -23.38 18.01
N TYR A 322 -33.48 -22.82 17.87
CA TYR A 322 -33.30 -21.51 17.26
C TYR A 322 -33.59 -21.51 15.76
N VAL A 323 -33.15 -22.56 15.04
CA VAL A 323 -33.35 -22.71 13.59
C VAL A 323 -34.79 -23.12 13.28
N THR A 324 -35.44 -23.89 14.16
CA THR A 324 -36.82 -24.37 14.00
C THR A 324 -37.86 -23.40 14.56
N LYS A 325 -37.46 -22.25 15.11
CA LYS A 325 -38.40 -21.16 15.41
C LYS A 325 -39.18 -20.84 14.14
N SER A 326 -40.45 -21.25 14.10
CA SER A 326 -41.43 -20.84 13.11
C SER A 326 -41.32 -19.33 12.94
N GLY A 327 -41.12 -18.86 11.71
CA GLY A 327 -40.88 -17.45 11.43
C GLY A 327 -41.84 -16.58 12.21
N LEU A 328 -41.30 -15.57 12.90
CA LEU A 328 -42.08 -14.45 13.44
C LEU A 328 -42.85 -13.83 12.25
N SER A 329 -44.09 -14.29 12.06
CA SER A 329 -45.07 -13.71 11.15
C SER A 329 -45.51 -12.35 11.62
#